data_AF-A0A413YVZ4-F1
#
_entry.id   AF-A0A413YVZ4-F1
#
_cell.length_a   1.000
_cell.length_b   1.000
_cell.length_c   1.000
_cell.angle_alpha   90.00
_cell.angle_beta   90.00
_cell.angle_gamma   90.00
#
_symmetry.space_group_name_H-M   'P 1'
#
loop_
_entity.id
_entity.type
_entity.pdbx_description
1 polymer ?
#
loop_
_entity_poly.entity_id
_entity_poly.type
_entity_poly.pdbx_seq_one_letter_code
_entity_poly.pdbx_strand_id
1 'polypeptide(L)'
;MYDEYGYKTIDEFDKWSEEYTQNYLKQMMIVYIIAYENKITVSSEDIINKGNEQAELYDYNGYEDIVTQFGNEMNTELGYAVLYTKVMDFLVSISKSE
;
A
#
# COMPACT_ATOMS: atom_id res chain seq x y z
N MET A 1 19.58 16.49 -2.87
CA MET A 1 18.86 15.21 -2.95
C MET A 1 19.39 14.18 -1.96
N TYR A 2 20.59 13.58 -2.07
CA TYR A 2 21.05 12.58 -1.07
C TYR A 2 21.29 13.18 0.33
N ASP A 3 21.72 14.44 0.38
CA ASP A 3 21.92 15.26 1.57
C ASP A 3 20.61 15.64 2.29
N GLU A 4 19.52 15.84 1.55
CA GLU A 4 18.16 16.09 2.10
C GLU A 4 17.63 14.89 2.89
N TYR A 5 18.04 13.68 2.50
CA TYR A 5 17.76 12.43 3.23
C TYR A 5 18.80 12.09 4.30
N GLY A 6 19.79 12.97 4.54
CA GLY A 6 20.78 12.83 5.61
C GLY A 6 21.98 11.92 5.28
N TYR A 7 22.18 11.55 4.02
CA TYR A 7 23.33 10.73 3.59
C TYR A 7 24.55 11.57 3.27
N LYS A 8 25.75 11.01 3.49
CA LYS A 8 27.01 11.73 3.25
C LYS A 8 27.45 11.67 1.80
N THR A 9 27.05 10.61 1.08
CA THR A 9 27.37 10.40 -0.33
C THR A 9 26.18 9.85 -1.10
N ILE A 10 26.23 9.98 -2.43
CA ILE A 10 25.25 9.35 -3.32
C ILE A 10 25.30 7.82 -3.25
N ASP A 11 26.50 7.23 -3.12
CA ASP A 11 26.64 5.76 -3.02
C ASP A 11 25.97 5.19 -1.76
N GLU A 12 26.03 5.90 -0.62
CA GLU A 12 25.33 5.50 0.60
C GLU A 12 23.80 5.56 0.42
N PHE A 13 23.31 6.60 -0.25
CA PHE A 13 21.89 6.76 -0.55
C PHE A 13 21.39 5.69 -1.54
N ASP A 14 22.13 5.43 -2.61
CA ASP A 14 21.77 4.45 -3.63
C ASP A 14 21.70 3.03 -3.04
N LYS A 15 22.66 2.66 -2.20
CA LYS A 15 22.64 1.37 -1.49
C LYS A 15 21.42 1.25 -0.59
N TRP A 16 21.10 2.29 0.18
CA TRP A 16 19.91 2.30 1.03
C TRP A 16 18.63 2.19 0.20
N SER A 17 18.54 2.94 -0.90
CA SER A 17 17.39 2.93 -1.79
C SER A 17 17.17 1.54 -2.40
N GLU A 18 18.24 0.88 -2.85
CA GLU A 18 18.18 -0.48 -3.36
C GLU A 18 17.67 -1.47 -2.30
N GLU A 19 18.26 -1.47 -1.10
CA GLU A 19 17.85 -2.35 -0.01
C GLU A 19 16.40 -2.10 0.41
N TYR A 20 16.00 -0.83 0.50
CA TYR A 20 14.63 -0.43 0.82
C TYR A 20 13.64 -0.95 -0.22
N THR A 21 13.89 -0.68 -1.51
CA THR A 21 13.02 -1.12 -2.61
C THR A 21 12.92 -2.65 -2.67
N GLN A 22 14.03 -3.37 -2.53
CA GLN A 22 14.00 -4.84 -2.51
C GLN A 22 13.16 -5.39 -1.34
N ASN A 23 13.28 -4.79 -0.16
CA ASN A 23 12.51 -5.22 1.00
C ASN A 23 11.02 -4.90 0.85
N TYR A 24 10.69 -3.72 0.32
CA TYR A 24 9.31 -3.33 0.02
C TYR A 24 8.66 -4.30 -0.98
N LEU A 25 9.34 -4.60 -2.09
CA LEU A 25 8.85 -5.55 -3.09
C LEU A 25 8.65 -6.96 -2.51
N LYS A 26 9.57 -7.44 -1.67
CA LYS A 26 9.41 -8.73 -0.97
C LYS A 26 8.16 -8.75 -0.08
N GLN A 27 7.92 -7.68 0.66
CA GLN A 27 6.72 -7.56 1.50
C GLN A 27 5.44 -7.58 0.66
N MET A 28 5.40 -6.81 -0.44
CA MET A 28 4.26 -6.84 -1.37
C MET A 28 4.01 -8.25 -1.92
N MET A 29 5.06 -8.95 -2.36
CA MET A 29 4.94 -10.32 -2.87
C MET A 29 4.33 -11.27 -1.83
N ILE A 30 4.80 -11.19 -0.58
CA ILE A 30 4.28 -12.01 0.53
C ILE A 30 2.79 -11.71 0.76
N VAL A 31 2.39 -10.44 0.75
CA VAL A 31 0.98 -10.03 0.90
C VAL A 31 0.12 -10.65 -0.19
N TYR A 32 0.55 -10.57 -1.46
CA TYR A 32 -0.17 -11.18 -2.58
C TYR A 32 -0.27 -12.71 -2.48
N ILE A 33 0.81 -13.39 -2.10
CA ILE A 33 0.82 -14.84 -1.91
C ILE A 33 -0.19 -15.24 -0.83
N ILE A 34 -0.14 -14.59 0.34
CA ILE A 34 -1.06 -14.89 1.44
C ILE A 34 -2.51 -14.63 1.02
N ALA A 35 -2.78 -13.49 0.36
CA ALA A 35 -4.11 -13.18 -0.12
C ALA A 35 -4.64 -14.23 -1.10
N TYR A 36 -3.82 -14.65 -2.06
CA TYR A 36 -4.19 -15.65 -3.05
C TYR A 36 -4.50 -17.01 -2.40
N GLU A 37 -3.60 -17.52 -1.56
CA GLU A 37 -3.75 -18.82 -0.88
C GLU A 37 -4.99 -18.85 0.03
N ASN A 38 -5.35 -17.70 0.61
CA ASN A 38 -6.48 -17.59 1.55
C ASN A 38 -7.75 -16.97 0.92
N LYS A 39 -7.77 -16.79 -0.41
CA LYS A 39 -8.91 -16.24 -1.16
C LYS A 39 -9.39 -14.88 -0.64
N ILE A 40 -8.46 -14.06 -0.17
CA ILE A 40 -8.72 -12.69 0.25
C ILE A 40 -8.77 -11.81 -1.00
N THR A 41 -9.91 -11.16 -1.22
CA THR A 41 -10.15 -10.34 -2.41
C THR A 41 -10.51 -8.90 -2.07
N VAL A 42 -10.28 -8.01 -3.04
CA VAL A 42 -10.68 -6.61 -3.00
C VAL A 42 -11.80 -6.40 -4.02
N SER A 43 -12.89 -5.80 -3.56
CA SER A 43 -14.02 -5.40 -4.40
C SER A 43 -13.91 -3.93 -4.79
N SER A 44 -14.69 -3.50 -5.78
CA SER A 44 -14.80 -2.08 -6.13
C SER A 44 -15.36 -1.23 -4.99
N GLU A 45 -16.26 -1.78 -4.17
CA GLU A 45 -16.80 -1.09 -3.00
C GLU A 45 -15.72 -0.86 -1.94
N ASP A 46 -14.83 -1.84 -1.70
CA ASP A 46 -13.70 -1.64 -0.81
C ASP A 46 -12.79 -0.48 -1.28
N ILE A 47 -12.54 -0.39 -2.59
CA ILE A 47 -11.71 0.67 -3.19
C ILE A 47 -12.36 2.03 -3.02
N ILE A 48 -13.66 2.16 -3.31
CA ILE A 48 -14.41 3.41 -3.15
C ILE A 48 -14.43 3.85 -1.68
N ASN A 49 -14.70 2.92 -0.76
CA ASN A 49 -14.70 3.21 0.67
C ASN A 49 -13.32 3.68 1.14
N LYS A 50 -12.26 2.98 0.74
CA LYS A 50 -10.89 3.40 1.07
C LYS A 50 -10.54 4.75 0.46
N GLY A 51 -10.96 4.99 -0.77
CA GLY A 51 -10.79 6.27 -1.45
C GLY A 51 -11.48 7.41 -0.73
N ASN A 52 -12.70 7.21 -0.21
CA ASN A 52 -13.42 8.20 0.58
C ASN A 52 -12.72 8.48 1.92
N GLU A 53 -12.18 7.46 2.60
CA GLU A 53 -11.36 7.66 3.80
C GLU A 53 -10.12 8.52 3.51
N GLN A 54 -9.43 8.25 2.39
CA GLN A 54 -8.27 9.05 1.99
C GLN A 54 -8.68 10.47 1.55
N ALA A 55 -9.82 10.62 0.89
CA ALA A 55 -10.33 11.91 0.49
C ALA A 55 -10.58 12.82 1.70
N GLU A 56 -11.20 12.28 2.74
CA GLU A 56 -11.39 13.01 4.00
C GLU A 56 -10.05 13.42 4.64
N LEU A 57 -9.05 12.52 4.64
CA LEU A 57 -7.74 12.79 5.23
C LEU A 57 -6.95 13.90 4.52
N TYR A 58 -7.15 14.05 3.21
CA TYR A 58 -6.41 14.99 2.35
C TYR A 58 -7.28 16.14 1.82
N ASP A 59 -8.44 16.39 2.42
CA ASP A 59 -9.38 17.48 2.09
C ASP A 59 -9.91 17.46 0.63
N TYR A 60 -10.10 16.27 0.05
CA TYR A 60 -10.83 16.07 -1.21
C TYR A 60 -12.33 15.84 -0.99
N ASN A 61 -13.14 16.07 -2.03
CA ASN A 61 -14.59 15.92 -1.93
C ASN A 61 -15.08 14.45 -1.89
N GLY A 62 -14.21 13.51 -2.24
CA GLY A 62 -14.50 12.08 -2.26
C GLY A 62 -13.59 11.32 -3.21
N TYR A 63 -13.77 10.00 -3.28
CA TYR A 63 -13.03 9.10 -4.17
C TYR A 63 -13.01 9.56 -5.64
N GLU A 64 -14.15 10.03 -6.16
CA GLU A 64 -14.25 10.47 -7.57
C GLU A 64 -13.35 11.68 -7.87
N ASP A 65 -13.14 12.56 -6.90
CA ASP A 65 -12.26 13.73 -7.03
C ASP A 65 -10.80 13.28 -7.18
N ILE A 66 -10.40 12.31 -6.36
CA ILE A 66 -9.06 11.68 -6.42
C ILE A 66 -8.84 11.02 -7.79
N VAL A 67 -9.77 10.20 -8.26
CA VAL A 67 -9.62 9.50 -9.55
C VAL A 67 -9.64 10.48 -10.73
N THR A 68 -10.44 11.55 -10.64
CA THR A 68 -10.47 12.60 -11.65
C THR A 68 -9.11 13.31 -11.77
N GLN A 69 -8.45 13.56 -10.64
CA GLN A 69 -7.17 14.27 -10.62
C GLN A 69 -5.98 13.39 -10.99
N PHE A 70 -5.94 12.14 -10.50
CA PHE A 70 -4.75 11.29 -10.56
C PHE A 70 -4.89 10.08 -11.49
N GLY A 71 -6.08 9.84 -12.05
CA GLY A 71 -6.34 8.75 -12.97
C GLY A 71 -6.76 7.44 -12.29
N ASN A 72 -7.07 6.46 -13.14
CA ASN A 72 -7.54 5.14 -12.71
C ASN A 72 -6.44 4.31 -12.03
N GLU A 73 -5.17 4.69 -12.18
CA GLU A 73 -4.03 4.10 -11.50
C GLU A 73 -4.20 4.15 -9.97
N MET A 74 -4.92 5.17 -9.45
CA MET A 74 -5.23 5.22 -8.03
C MET A 74 -6.07 4.06 -7.51
N ASN A 75 -6.84 3.39 -8.39
CA ASN A 75 -7.57 2.19 -7.99
C ASN A 75 -6.63 1.04 -7.66
N THR A 76 -5.45 0.97 -8.28
CA THR A 76 -4.43 -0.02 -7.95
C THR A 76 -3.82 0.25 -6.57
N GLU A 77 -3.50 1.51 -6.27
CA GLU A 77 -2.93 1.91 -4.97
C GLU A 77 -3.94 1.70 -3.82
N LEU A 78 -5.16 2.20 -3.99
CA LEU A 78 -6.25 2.01 -3.01
C LEU A 78 -6.58 0.52 -2.85
N GLY A 79 -6.60 -0.23 -3.95
CA GLY A 79 -6.82 -1.68 -3.93
C GLY A 79 -5.73 -2.43 -3.17
N TYR A 80 -4.45 -2.09 -3.38
CA TYR A 80 -3.35 -2.69 -2.62
C TYR A 80 -3.43 -2.32 -1.13
N ALA A 81 -3.76 -1.08 -0.79
CA ALA A 81 -3.92 -0.65 0.61
C ALA A 81 -5.00 -1.47 1.33
N VAL A 82 -6.16 -1.69 0.67
CA VAL A 82 -7.21 -2.58 1.19
C VAL A 82 -6.70 -4.01 1.35
N LEU A 83 -6.06 -4.56 0.31
CA LEU A 83 -5.56 -5.93 0.31
C LEU A 83 -4.59 -6.16 1.48
N TYR A 84 -3.67 -5.22 1.68
CA TYR A 84 -2.72 -5.24 2.77
C TYR A 84 -3.42 -5.30 4.13
N THR A 85 -4.39 -4.41 4.39
CA THR A 85 -5.14 -4.41 5.65
C THR A 85 -5.85 -5.73 5.88
N LYS A 86 -6.56 -6.28 4.87
CA LYS A 86 -7.25 -7.56 4.99
C LYS A 86 -6.30 -8.72 5.29
N VAL A 87 -5.12 -8.73 4.68
CA VAL A 87 -4.08 -9.74 4.95
C VAL A 87 -3.54 -9.59 6.37
N MET A 88 -3.28 -8.38 6.84
CA MET A 88 -2.82 -8.15 8.22
C MET A 88 -3.88 -8.58 9.24
N ASP A 89 -5.16 -8.25 9.02
CA ASP A 89 -6.26 -8.67 9.88
C ASP A 89 -6.37 -10.20 9.93
N PHE A 90 -6.21 -10.87 8.79
CA PHE A 90 -6.13 -12.32 8.73
C PHE A 90 -4.98 -12.88 9.57
N LEU A 91 -3.76 -12.35 9.40
CA LEU A 91 -2.58 -12.78 10.18
C LEU A 91 -2.77 -12.55 11.70
N VAL A 92 -3.38 -11.43 12.08
CA VAL A 92 -3.73 -11.14 13.48
C VAL A 92 -4.76 -12.13 14.01
N SER A 93 -5.75 -12.51 13.20
CA SER A 93 -6.78 -13.47 13.60
C SER A 93 -6.21 -14.87 13.89
N ILE A 94 -5.24 -15.32 13.09
CA ILE A 94 -4.62 -16.64 13.24
C ILE A 94 -3.51 -16.66 14.29
N SER A 95 -2.86 -15.52 14.57
CA SER A 95 -1.82 -15.45 15.61
C SER A 95 -2.39 -15.40 17.03
N LYS A 96 -3.64 -14.96 17.19
CA LYS A 96 -4.36 -14.94 18.49
C LYS A 96 -5.11 -16.24 18.79
N SER A 97 -5.11 -17.20 17.87
CA SER A 97 -5.80 -18.49 18.03
C SER A 97 -4.89 -19.62 18.54
N GLU A 98 -3.64 -19.30 18.89
CA GLU A 98 -2.70 -20.15 19.65
C GLU A 98 -2.76 -19.84 21.15
#